data_AF-A0A364Y623-F1
#
_entry.id   AF-A0A364Y623-F1
#
_cell.length_a   1.000
_cell.length_b   1.000
_cell.length_c   1.000
_cell.angle_alpha   90.00
_cell.angle_beta   90.00
_cell.angle_gamma   90.00
#
_symmetry.space_group_name_H-M   'P 1'
#
loop_
_entity.id
_entity.type
_entity.pdbx_description
1 polymer ?
#
loop_
_entity_poly.entity_id
_entity_poly.type
_entity_poly.pdbx_seq_one_letter_code
_entity_poly.pdbx_strand_id
1 'polypeptide(L)'
;MIVTKARFDVGVYAVCADSSLVNMKKYITDMKMTAFTNVNGPRTYTKPYSQLYDALLTPSMFILDDQKKIIGKKFPVDNLENFFVNYEKFHTAQGVKGVESTPNR
;
A
#
# COMPACT_ATOMS: atom_id res chain seq x y z
N MET A 1 3.15 17.94 -23.96
CA MET A 1 3.43 17.16 -22.73
C MET A 1 2.62 15.88 -22.81
N ILE A 2 3.30 14.73 -22.89
CA ILE A 2 2.61 13.43 -22.82
C ILE A 2 2.46 13.11 -21.34
N VAL A 3 1.25 13.21 -20.81
CA VAL A 3 0.95 12.72 -19.46
C VAL A 3 0.70 11.22 -19.60
N THR A 4 1.71 10.42 -19.32
CA THR A 4 1.55 8.96 -19.25
C THR A 4 0.67 8.66 -18.04
N LYS A 5 -0.57 8.24 -18.27
CA LYS A 5 -1.49 7.82 -17.19
C LYS A 5 -0.86 6.62 -16.48
N ALA A 6 -0.67 6.71 -15.17
CA ALA A 6 -0.17 5.58 -14.37
C ALA A 6 -1.13 4.40 -14.50
N ARG A 7 -0.58 3.17 -14.60
CA ARG A 7 -1.36 1.93 -14.77
C ARG A 7 -2.26 1.65 -13.57
N PHE A 8 -1.79 1.97 -12.37
CA PHE A 8 -2.51 1.77 -11.12
C PHE A 8 -2.61 3.09 -10.36
N ASP A 9 -3.77 3.32 -9.74
CA ASP A 9 -3.98 4.42 -8.81
C ASP A 9 -3.61 3.96 -7.39
N VAL A 10 -2.33 4.12 -7.03
CA VAL A 10 -1.78 3.66 -5.75
C VAL A 10 -1.01 4.78 -5.07
N GLY A 11 -1.17 4.86 -3.75
CA GLY A 11 -0.40 5.73 -2.87
C GLY A 11 0.48 4.92 -1.92
N VAL A 12 1.61 5.51 -1.49
CA VAL A 12 2.49 4.90 -0.49
C VAL A 12 2.43 5.70 0.80
N TYR A 13 2.12 5.01 1.90
CA TYR A 13 2.16 5.54 3.26
C TYR A 13 3.36 4.92 3.99
N ALA A 14 4.45 5.69 4.10
CA ALA A 14 5.72 5.21 4.64
C ALA A 14 5.85 5.55 6.12
N VAL A 15 5.89 4.53 6.98
CA VAL A 15 6.08 4.69 8.43
C VAL A 15 7.54 4.48 8.78
N CYS A 16 8.21 5.53 9.25
CA CYS A 16 9.59 5.44 9.71
C CYS A 16 9.66 4.73 11.07
N ALA A 17 10.54 3.73 11.18
CA ALA A 17 10.79 2.99 12.43
C ALA A 17 11.85 3.65 13.34
N ASP A 18 12.67 4.55 12.79
CA ASP A 18 13.75 5.24 13.51
C ASP A 18 13.17 6.31 14.46
N SER A 19 13.74 6.42 15.66
CA SER A 19 13.38 7.42 16.66
C SER A 19 13.89 8.82 16.31
N SER A 20 14.88 8.93 15.43
CA SER A 20 15.47 10.18 14.96
C SER A 20 14.67 10.82 13.84
N LEU A 21 13.92 11.86 14.19
CA LEU A 21 13.22 12.70 13.21
C LEU A 21 14.19 13.42 12.26
N VAL A 22 15.42 13.73 12.72
CA VAL A 22 16.45 14.36 11.90
C VAL A 22 16.91 13.41 10.79
N ASN A 23 17.20 12.16 11.14
CA ASN A 23 17.61 11.14 10.16
C ASN A 23 16.49 10.87 9.15
N MET A 24 15.25 10.76 9.62
CA MET A 24 14.08 10.60 8.76
C MET A 24 13.97 11.73 7.73
N LYS A 25 14.03 13.00 8.17
CA LYS A 25 13.95 14.16 7.28
C LYS A 25 15.09 14.20 6.26
N LYS A 26 16.31 13.88 6.70
CA LYS A 26 17.47 13.80 5.82
C LYS A 26 17.26 12.73 4.74
N TYR A 27 16.86 11.52 5.14
CA TYR A 27 16.64 10.41 4.22
C TYR A 27 15.56 10.71 3.18
N ILE A 28 14.42 11.29 3.59
CA ILE A 28 13.35 11.70 2.67
C ILE A 28 13.87 12.67 1.60
N THR A 29 14.74 13.60 2.01
CA THR A 29 15.34 14.61 1.12
C THR A 29 16.33 13.96 0.16
N ASP A 30 17.28 13.18 0.68
CA ASP A 30 18.33 12.52 -0.11
C ASP A 30 17.72 11.58 -1.17
N MET A 31 16.68 10.83 -0.78
CA MET A 31 16.00 9.84 -1.62
C MET A 31 14.84 10.43 -2.43
N LYS A 32 14.59 11.74 -2.33
CA LYS A 32 13.53 12.46 -3.05
C LYS A 32 12.14 11.83 -2.90
N MET A 33 11.80 11.35 -1.70
CA MET A 33 10.56 10.61 -1.39
C MET A 33 9.33 11.53 -1.28
N THR A 34 9.19 12.48 -2.20
CA THR A 34 8.14 13.53 -2.18
C THR A 34 6.77 13.01 -2.59
N ALA A 35 6.70 11.92 -3.34
CA ALA A 35 5.44 11.30 -3.76
C ALA A 35 4.78 10.45 -2.66
N PHE A 36 5.47 10.19 -1.54
CA PHE A 36 4.99 9.32 -0.48
C PHE A 36 4.43 10.17 0.68
N THR A 37 3.42 9.64 1.37
CA THR A 37 3.01 10.18 2.66
C THR A 37 3.94 9.61 3.73
N ASN A 38 4.96 10.37 4.12
CA ASN A 38 5.97 9.95 5.09
C ASN A 38 5.58 10.35 6.51
N VAL A 39 5.58 9.41 7.45
CA VAL A 39 5.24 9.66 8.87
C VAL A 39 6.26 9.07 9.83
N ASN A 40 6.38 9.68 11.02
CA ASN A 40 7.28 9.22 12.06
C ASN A 40 6.55 8.23 12.98
N GLY A 41 6.88 6.94 12.88
CA GLY A 41 6.22 5.88 13.64
C GLY A 41 6.37 6.01 15.16
N PRO A 42 7.57 6.27 15.71
CA PRO A 42 7.77 6.44 17.15
C PRO A 42 7.00 7.62 17.77
N ARG A 43 6.61 8.62 16.97
CA ARG A 43 5.85 9.80 17.41
C ARG A 43 4.39 9.72 16.99
N THR A 44 3.71 8.63 17.37
CA THR A 44 2.29 8.41 17.08
C THR A 44 1.41 8.64 18.33
N TYR A 45 0.16 9.10 18.12
CA TYR A 45 -0.87 9.18 19.16
C TYR A 45 -1.60 7.84 19.39
N THR A 46 -1.47 6.89 18.44
CA THR A 46 -2.09 5.56 18.52
C THR A 46 -1.11 4.52 19.07
N LYS A 47 -1.54 3.26 19.16
CA LYS A 47 -0.60 2.16 19.40
C LYS A 47 0.49 2.11 18.30
N PRO A 48 1.71 1.63 18.61
CA PRO A 48 2.77 1.45 17.62
C PRO A 48 2.32 0.59 16.43
N TYR A 49 2.80 0.93 15.24
CA TYR A 49 2.49 0.19 14.02
C TYR A 49 2.85 -1.30 14.13
N SER A 50 3.91 -1.64 14.86
CA SER A 50 4.36 -3.01 15.08
C SER A 50 3.31 -3.86 15.80
N GLN A 51 2.53 -3.27 16.70
CA GLN A 51 1.44 -3.95 17.39
C GLN A 51 0.16 -4.00 16.54
N LEU A 52 -0.14 -2.93 15.81
CA LEU A 52 -1.37 -2.84 15.01
C LEU A 52 -1.33 -3.74 13.77
N TYR A 53 -0.14 -3.92 13.18
CA TYR A 53 0.04 -4.64 11.91
C TYR A 53 0.89 -5.92 12.04
N ASP A 54 1.33 -6.30 13.25
CA ASP A 54 2.31 -7.40 13.45
C ASP A 54 3.59 -7.20 12.60
N ALA A 55 4.12 -5.98 12.65
CA ALA A 55 5.29 -5.54 11.88
C ALA A 55 6.52 -5.47 12.79
N LEU A 56 7.03 -6.64 13.19
CA LEU A 56 8.17 -6.77 14.10
C LEU A 56 9.53 -6.51 13.44
N LEU A 57 9.64 -6.75 12.13
CA LEU A 57 10.87 -6.63 11.37
C LEU A 57 10.73 -5.62 10.24
N THR A 58 11.82 -4.92 9.92
CA THR A 58 11.88 -3.97 8.80
C THR A 58 12.75 -4.52 7.67
N PRO A 59 12.38 -4.29 6.39
CA PRO A 59 11.12 -3.69 5.94
C PRO A 59 9.94 -4.67 6.09
N SER A 60 8.74 -4.14 6.40
CA SER A 60 7.48 -4.87 6.34
C SER A 60 6.49 -4.08 5.49
N MET A 61 5.82 -4.74 4.55
CA MET A 61 4.88 -4.10 3.63
C MET A 61 3.50 -4.73 3.72
N PHE A 62 2.48 -3.87 3.65
CA PHE A 62 1.08 -4.24 3.60
C PHE A 62 0.43 -3.51 2.44
N ILE A 63 -0.43 -4.22 1.72
CA ILE A 63 -1.22 -3.66 0.63
C ILE A 63 -2.65 -3.57 1.13
N LEU A 64 -3.23 -2.39 1.02
CA LEU A 64 -4.59 -2.10 1.46
C LEU A 64 -5.43 -1.72 0.23
N ASP A 65 -6.70 -2.09 0.23
CA ASP A 65 -7.67 -1.57 -0.72
C ASP A 65 -8.16 -0.15 -0.32
N ASP A 66 -9.07 0.40 -1.12
CA ASP A 66 -9.69 1.70 -0.88
C ASP A 66 -10.46 1.76 0.45
N GLN A 67 -11.06 0.65 0.86
CA GLN A 67 -11.73 0.44 2.15
C GLN A 67 -10.76 0.17 3.32
N LYS A 68 -9.43 0.26 3.10
CA LYS A 68 -8.38 0.01 4.11
C LYS A 68 -8.33 -1.42 4.63
N LYS A 69 -8.91 -2.38 3.90
CA LYS A 69 -8.75 -3.80 4.19
C LYS A 69 -7.41 -4.27 3.65
N ILE A 70 -6.70 -5.06 4.45
CA ILE A 70 -5.42 -5.64 4.05
C ILE A 70 -5.68 -6.75 3.02
N ILE A 71 -5.16 -6.55 1.80
CA ILE A 71 -5.26 -7.49 0.67
C ILE A 71 -3.91 -8.17 0.35
N GLY A 72 -2.82 -7.68 0.93
CA GLY A 72 -1.48 -8.30 0.85
C GLY A 72 -0.67 -8.02 2.13
N LYS A 73 0.10 -9.01 2.60
CA LYS A 73 0.91 -8.93 3.82
C LYS A 73 2.34 -9.40 3.58
N LYS A 74 3.31 -8.73 4.19
CA LYS A 74 4.75 -9.09 4.24
C LYS A 74 5.30 -9.43 2.85
N PHE A 75 4.93 -8.60 1.88
CA PHE A 75 5.13 -8.89 0.46
C PHE A 75 6.47 -8.34 -0.05
N PRO A 76 7.26 -9.10 -0.83
CA PRO A 76 8.48 -8.59 -1.46
C PRO A 76 8.15 -7.51 -2.50
N VAL A 77 8.92 -6.42 -2.51
CA VAL A 77 8.72 -5.29 -3.45
C VAL A 77 8.73 -5.75 -4.90
N ASP A 78 9.62 -6.67 -5.24
CA ASP A 78 9.87 -7.12 -6.62
C ASP A 78 8.67 -7.80 -7.29
N ASN A 79 7.69 -8.25 -6.50
CA ASN A 79 6.51 -8.94 -7.03
C ASN A 79 5.25 -8.06 -7.06
N LEU A 80 5.35 -6.77 -6.71
CA LEU A 80 4.19 -5.88 -6.52
C LEU A 80 3.36 -5.70 -7.79
N GLU A 81 4.01 -5.57 -8.94
CA GLU A 81 3.29 -5.43 -10.21
C GLU A 81 2.42 -6.65 -10.47
N ASN A 82 2.98 -7.86 -10.39
CA ASN A 82 2.23 -9.09 -10.58
C ASN A 82 1.05 -9.21 -9.62
N PHE A 83 1.24 -8.79 -8.36
CA PHE A 83 0.14 -8.74 -7.39
C PHE A 83 -1.00 -7.84 -7.91
N PHE A 84 -0.72 -6.60 -8.31
CA PHE A 84 -1.74 -5.67 -8.78
C PHE A 84 -2.44 -6.16 -10.06
N VAL A 85 -1.68 -6.70 -11.02
CA VAL A 85 -2.25 -7.29 -12.25
C VAL A 85 -3.24 -8.41 -11.92
N ASN A 86 -2.87 -9.30 -11.01
CA ASN A 86 -3.71 -10.43 -10.65
C ASN A 86 -4.93 -9.96 -9.83
N TYR A 87 -4.73 -9.05 -8.89
CA TYR A 87 -5.80 -8.48 -8.08
C TYR A 87 -6.88 -7.82 -8.95
N GLU A 88 -6.49 -7.00 -9.93
CA GLU A 88 -7.40 -6.36 -10.89
C GLU A 88 -8.19 -7.39 -11.70
N LYS A 89 -7.53 -8.44 -12.21
CA LYS A 89 -8.20 -9.52 -12.97
C LYS A 89 -9.27 -10.22 -12.13
N PHE A 90 -8.96 -10.56 -10.88
CA PHE A 90 -9.91 -11.24 -10.00
C PHE A 90 -11.09 -10.36 -9.60
N HIS A 91 -10.88 -9.06 -9.38
CA HIS A 91 -11.96 -8.13 -9.01
C HIS A 91 -12.85 -7.79 -10.20
N THR A 92 -12.27 -7.64 -11.39
CA THR A 92 -13.03 -7.45 -12.64
C THR A 92 -13.87 -8.71 -12.94
N ALA A 93 -13.30 -9.90 -12.78
CA ALA A 93 -14.02 -11.16 -13.02
C ALA A 93 -15.15 -11.42 -12.01
N GLN A 94 -15.03 -10.94 -10.76
CA GLN A 94 -16.11 -11.02 -9.77
C GLN A 94 -17.24 -10.03 -10.05
N GLY A 95 -16.93 -8.84 -10.58
CA GLY A 95 -17.93 -7.88 -11.05
C GLY A 95 -18.77 -8.41 -12.23
N VAL A 96 -18.18 -9.22 -13.11
CA VAL A 96 -18.90 -9.86 -14.23
C VAL A 96 -19.83 -10.98 -13.77
N LYS A 97 -19.44 -11.77 -12.76
CA LYS A 97 -20.28 -12.86 -12.24
C LYS A 97 -21.51 -12.40 -11.42
N GLY A 98 -21.57 -11.13 -11.03
CA GLY A 98 -22.72 -10.55 -10.32
C GLY A 98 -23.90 -10.14 -11.21
N VAL A 99 -23.74 -10.14 -12.53
CA VAL A 99 -24.75 -9.63 -13.49
C VAL A 99 -25.55 -10.74 -14.18
N GLU A 100 -25.09 -12.00 -14.15
CA GLU A 100 -25.78 -13.14 -14.76
C GLU A 100 -26.44 -14.06 -13.72
N SER A 101 -27.59 -13.68 -13.14
CA SER A 101 -28.48 -14.65 -12.48
C SER A 101 -29.96 -14.21 -12.37
N THR A 102 -30.56 -13.74 -13.45
CA THR A 102 -32.03 -13.89 -13.60
C THR A 102 -32.34 -14.69 -14.86
N PRO A 103 -32.70 -15.99 -14.73
CA PRO A 103 -33.39 -16.68 -15.80
C PRO A 103 -34.80 -16.07 -15.87
N ASN A 104 -35.11 -15.45 -17.01
CA ASN A 104 -36.44 -14.96 -17.32
C ASN A 104 -37.42 -16.14 -17.24
N ARG A 105 -38.34 -16.11 -16.26
CA ARG A 105 -39.47 -17.05 -16.14
C ARG A 105 -40.70 -16.43 -16.78
#